data_AF-A0A6N2MSF8-F1
#
_entry.id   AF-A0A6N2MSF8-F1
#
_cell.length_a   1.000
_cell.length_b   1.000
_cell.length_c   1.000
_cell.angle_alpha   90.00
_cell.angle_beta   90.00
_cell.angle_gamma   90.00
#
_symmetry.space_group_name_H-M   'P 1'
#
loop_
_entity.id
_entity.type
_entity.pdbx_description
1 polymer ?
#
loop_
_entity_poly.entity_id
_entity_poly.type
_entity_poly.pdbx_seq_one_letter_code
_entity_poly.pdbx_strand_id
1 'polypeptide(L)'
;MSVLLCSLLMICRSRALASPEVALVDSDDNTNGLREHGNYCPGFTYVEESIAGSGNWLIGGDLEVIEPIKYHDGLDHFDCHLHNSAKNSLLFLCIPAQNPVHNGHALLIQILADAS
;
A
#
# COMPACT_ATOMS: atom_id res chain seq x y z
N MET A 1 15.71 -15.95 6.19
CA MET A 1 16.08 -15.25 4.94
C MET A 1 15.24 -15.62 3.70
N SER A 2 14.33 -16.61 3.70
CA SER A 2 13.65 -17.03 2.45
C SER A 2 12.12 -16.97 2.45
N VAL A 3 11.45 -16.44 3.48
CA VAL A 3 9.99 -16.54 3.57
C VAL A 3 9.29 -15.31 2.96
N LEU A 4 9.68 -14.09 3.34
CA LEU A 4 9.03 -12.85 2.86
C LEU A 4 9.26 -12.56 1.36
N LEU A 5 10.47 -12.80 0.85
CA LEU A 5 10.76 -12.63 -0.59
C LEU A 5 10.06 -13.69 -1.45
N CYS A 6 9.77 -14.89 -0.90
CA CYS A 6 8.97 -15.91 -1.58
C CYS A 6 7.48 -15.57 -1.58
N SER A 7 6.93 -15.00 -0.51
CA SER A 7 5.50 -14.70 -0.43
C SER A 7 5.05 -13.62 -1.43
N LEU A 8 5.84 -12.56 -1.61
CA LEU A 8 5.55 -11.51 -2.60
C LEU A 8 5.67 -12.01 -4.05
N LEU A 9 6.65 -12.87 -4.34
CA LEU A 9 6.79 -13.51 -5.66
C LEU A 9 5.69 -14.54 -5.97
N MET A 10 5.01 -15.08 -4.95
CA MET A 10 3.96 -16.08 -5.12
C MET A 10 2.58 -15.47 -5.40
N ILE A 11 2.34 -14.22 -4.97
CA ILE A 11 1.03 -13.54 -5.12
C ILE A 11 0.90 -12.82 -6.46
N CYS A 12 2.00 -12.30 -7.01
CA CYS A 12 2.07 -11.93 -8.43
C CYS A 12 3.33 -12.47 -9.06
N ARG A 13 3.18 -12.97 -10.30
CA ARG A 13 4.35 -13.22 -11.15
C ARG A 13 5.03 -11.89 -11.36
N SER A 14 6.10 -11.67 -10.62
CA SER A 14 6.92 -10.47 -10.68
C SER A 14 8.38 -10.91 -10.77
N ARG A 15 9.17 -10.11 -11.49
CA ARG A 15 10.59 -10.35 -11.71
C ARG A 15 11.36 -9.14 -11.22
N ALA A 16 12.32 -9.38 -10.34
CA ALA A 16 13.32 -8.36 -10.02
C ALA A 16 14.13 -8.05 -11.29
N LEU A 17 14.16 -6.79 -11.68
CA LEU A 17 15.08 -6.28 -12.69
C LEU A 17 16.49 -6.24 -12.07
N ALA A 18 17.52 -6.32 -12.91
CA ALA A 18 18.88 -6.47 -12.41
C ALA A 18 19.34 -5.24 -11.61
N SER A 19 20.01 -5.49 -10.47
CA SER A 19 20.60 -4.53 -9.49
C SER A 19 19.77 -4.33 -8.19
N PRO A 20 19.70 -5.34 -7.30
CA PRO A 20 19.13 -5.13 -5.98
C PRO A 20 20.03 -4.24 -5.13
N GLU A 21 19.45 -3.24 -4.48
CA GLU A 21 20.11 -2.41 -3.47
C GLU A 21 19.74 -2.95 -2.09
N VAL A 22 20.75 -3.23 -1.26
CA VAL A 22 20.55 -3.77 0.09
C VAL A 22 21.02 -2.74 1.10
N ALA A 23 20.11 -2.33 1.98
CA ALA A 23 20.38 -1.38 3.05
C ALA A 23 20.19 -2.04 4.41
N LEU A 24 21.11 -1.75 5.33
CA LEU A 24 20.93 -2.04 6.76
C LEU A 24 20.06 -0.95 7.39
N VAL A 25 19.01 -1.36 8.07
CA VAL A 25 18.16 -0.51 8.88
C VAL A 25 18.29 -0.97 10.32
N ASP A 26 18.72 -0.07 11.19
CA ASP A 26 18.84 -0.38 12.61
C ASP A 26 17.44 -0.60 13.20
N SER A 27 17.20 -1.78 13.78
CA SER A 27 15.90 -2.14 14.36
C SER A 27 15.55 -1.31 15.59
N ASP A 28 16.57 -0.75 16.25
CA ASP A 28 16.40 0.10 17.41
C ASP A 28 16.11 1.56 17.01
N ASP A 29 16.20 1.87 15.72
CA ASP A 29 15.92 3.19 15.18
C ASP A 29 14.41 3.40 15.04
N ASN A 30 13.77 3.69 16.18
CA ASN A 30 12.38 4.14 16.25
C ASN A 30 12.11 5.39 15.38
N THR A 31 13.15 6.03 14.84
CA THR A 31 13.07 7.22 14.01
C THR A 31 12.25 6.99 12.74
N ASN A 32 12.27 5.79 12.13
CA ASN A 32 11.43 5.52 10.96
C ASN A 32 9.94 5.46 11.34
N GLY A 33 9.59 4.72 12.39
CA GLY A 33 8.23 4.67 12.90
C GLY A 33 7.73 6.05 13.37
N LEU A 34 8.59 6.84 14.04
CA LEU A 34 8.28 8.21 14.44
C LEU A 34 8.09 9.16 13.26
N ARG A 35 8.91 9.05 12.22
CA ARG A 35 8.80 9.90 11.02
C ARG A 35 7.55 9.57 10.20
N GLU A 36 7.23 8.29 10.07
CA GLU A 36 6.11 7.82 9.25
C GLU A 36 4.76 7.93 9.96
N HIS A 37 4.71 7.56 11.24
CA HIS A 37 3.47 7.44 12.00
C HIS A 37 3.31 8.55 13.06
N GLY A 38 4.29 9.43 13.21
CA GLY A 38 4.27 10.54 14.17
C GLY A 38 4.45 10.13 15.63
N ASN A 39 4.41 8.83 15.94
CA ASN A 39 4.63 8.26 17.26
C ASN A 39 5.14 6.81 17.15
N TYR A 40 5.98 6.39 18.09
CA TYR A 40 6.40 5.01 18.27
C TYR A 40 5.86 4.52 19.61
N CYS A 41 4.55 4.27 19.64
CA CYS A 41 3.93 3.58 20.77
C CYS A 41 3.78 2.08 20.44
N PRO A 42 4.24 1.18 21.32
CA PRO A 42 3.85 -0.23 21.26
C PRO A 42 2.31 -0.33 21.30
N GLY A 43 1.72 -1.22 20.49
CA GLY A 43 0.27 -1.39 20.37
C GLY A 43 -0.36 -0.90 19.06
N PHE A 44 0.41 -0.28 18.16
CA PHE A 44 -0.05 -0.02 16.79
C PHE A 44 0.06 -1.30 15.96
N THR A 45 -1.09 -1.87 15.57
CA THR A 45 -1.17 -3.17 14.87
C THR A 45 -0.26 -3.25 13.64
N TYR A 46 -0.21 -2.20 12.81
CA TYR A 46 0.66 -2.18 11.63
C TYR A 46 2.15 -2.25 11.99
N VAL A 47 2.57 -1.49 13.00
CA VAL A 47 3.97 -1.47 13.44
C VAL A 47 4.35 -2.84 14.01
N GLU A 48 3.48 -3.46 14.81
CA GLU A 48 3.76 -4.76 15.41
C GLU A 48 3.80 -5.90 14.39
N GLU A 49 2.79 -5.97 13.51
CA GLU A 49 2.65 -7.07 12.54
C GLU A 49 3.64 -6.98 11.38
N SER A 50 3.99 -5.76 10.95
CA SER A 50 4.76 -5.54 9.70
C SER A 50 6.19 -5.06 9.92
N ILE A 51 6.49 -4.36 11.03
CA ILE A 51 7.79 -3.70 11.25
C ILE A 51 8.57 -4.34 12.40
N ALA A 52 7.97 -4.45 13.59
CA ALA A 52 8.65 -4.90 14.80
C ALA A 52 9.15 -6.36 14.73
N GLY A 53 8.46 -7.22 13.97
CA GLY A 53 8.88 -8.60 13.71
C GLY A 53 9.75 -8.78 12.46
N SER A 54 10.01 -7.70 11.71
CA SER A 54 10.81 -7.75 10.48
C SER A 54 12.31 -7.68 10.78
N GLY A 55 13.14 -8.11 9.82
CA GLY A 55 14.60 -8.07 9.98
C GLY A 55 15.20 -6.70 9.63
N ASN A 56 16.43 -6.47 10.07
CA ASN A 56 17.19 -5.21 9.94
C ASN A 56 17.69 -4.90 8.51
N TRP A 57 17.13 -5.54 7.50
CA TRP A 57 17.60 -5.46 6.12
C TRP A 57 16.44 -5.10 5.20
N LEU A 58 16.59 -4.01 4.46
CA LEU A 58 15.71 -3.65 3.36
C LEU A 58 16.38 -4.02 2.04
N ILE A 59 15.59 -4.58 1.13
CA ILE A 59 16.02 -4.89 -0.23
C ILE A 59 15.15 -4.02 -1.15
N GLY A 60 15.77 -3.06 -1.81
CA GLY A 60 15.19 -2.23 -2.86
C GLY A 60 15.66 -2.67 -4.24
N GLY A 61 15.00 -2.15 -5.26
CA GLY A 61 15.37 -2.37 -6.66
C GLY A 61 14.18 -2.24 -7.60
N ASP A 62 14.48 -2.27 -8.89
CA ASP A 62 13.45 -2.24 -9.92
C ASP A 62 12.68 -3.57 -9.94
N LEU A 63 11.34 -3.49 -9.92
CA LEU A 63 10.45 -4.65 -9.96
C LEU A 63 9.57 -4.58 -11.21
N GLU A 64 9.65 -5.59 -12.06
CA GLU A 64 8.76 -5.78 -13.19
C GLU A 64 7.60 -6.70 -12.78
N VAL A 65 6.38 -6.19 -12.79
CA VAL A 65 5.17 -6.99 -12.56
C VAL A 65 4.76 -7.64 -13.87
N ILE A 66 4.89 -8.97 -13.98
CA ILE A 66 4.58 -9.74 -15.20
C ILE A 66 3.07 -9.93 -15.34
N GLU A 67 2.40 -10.24 -14.23
CA GLU A 67 0.95 -10.41 -14.18
C GLU A 67 0.37 -9.64 -12.99
N PRO A 68 -0.77 -8.94 -13.15
CA PRO A 68 -1.45 -8.26 -12.05
C PRO A 68 -1.79 -9.23 -10.92
N ILE A 69 -1.71 -8.75 -9.69
CA ILE A 69 -2.14 -9.52 -8.51
C ILE A 69 -3.64 -9.83 -8.64
N LYS A 70 -4.00 -11.08 -8.33
CA LYS A 70 -5.39 -11.48 -8.12
C LYS A 70 -5.48 -12.15 -6.75
N TYR A 71 -6.41 -11.69 -5.92
CA TYR A 71 -6.60 -12.20 -4.57
C TYR A 71 -7.61 -13.35 -4.53
N HIS A 72 -8.45 -13.48 -5.56
CA HIS A 72 -9.44 -14.55 -5.70
C HIS A 72 -10.44 -14.65 -4.53
N ASP A 73 -10.67 -13.54 -3.85
CA ASP A 73 -11.64 -13.39 -2.76
C ASP A 73 -13.03 -12.96 -3.26
N GLY A 74 -13.19 -12.87 -4.59
CA GLY A 74 -14.40 -12.38 -5.24
C GLY A 74 -14.46 -10.86 -5.39
N LEU A 75 -13.47 -10.12 -4.90
CA LEU A 75 -13.38 -8.65 -4.98
C LEU A 75 -12.43 -8.14 -6.07
N ASP A 76 -11.72 -9.04 -6.79
CA ASP A 76 -10.81 -8.72 -7.91
C ASP A 76 -11.44 -7.81 -9.01
N HIS A 77 -12.77 -7.70 -9.06
CA HIS A 77 -13.49 -6.84 -10.02
C HIS A 77 -13.61 -5.37 -9.56
N PHE A 78 -13.35 -5.08 -8.29
CA PHE A 78 -13.25 -3.73 -7.75
C PHE A 78 -11.85 -3.12 -7.92
N ASP A 79 -10.86 -3.92 -8.35
CA ASP A 79 -9.52 -3.46 -8.67
C ASP A 79 -9.52 -2.58 -9.93
N CYS A 80 -9.80 -1.30 -9.69
CA CYS A 80 -9.88 -0.29 -10.72
C CYS A 80 -8.50 0.36 -10.91
N HIS A 81 -7.81 0.00 -12.00
CA HIS A 81 -6.59 0.69 -12.40
C HIS A 81 -6.93 2.10 -12.90
N LEU A 82 -6.22 3.11 -12.37
CA LEU A 82 -6.44 4.54 -12.63
C LEU A 82 -6.45 4.90 -14.13
N HIS A 83 -5.79 4.12 -14.97
CA HIS A 83 -5.71 4.33 -16.42
C HIS A 83 -7.02 4.01 -17.18
N ASN A 84 -7.85 3.10 -16.67
CA ASN A 84 -9.03 2.61 -17.40
C ASN A 84 -10.35 3.29 -16.98
N SER A 85 -10.37 4.00 -15.86
CA SER A 85 -11.57 4.64 -15.30
C SER A 85 -11.70 6.13 -15.63
N ALA A 86 -10.65 6.74 -16.20
CA ALA A 86 -10.66 8.14 -16.57
C ALA A 86 -11.51 8.39 -17.84
N LYS A 87 -12.83 8.29 -17.71
CA LYS A 87 -13.77 8.66 -18.78
C LYS A 87 -13.94 10.18 -18.80
N ASN A 88 -13.38 10.85 -19.80
CA ASN A 88 -13.69 12.23 -20.25
C ASN A 88 -14.11 13.24 -19.16
N SER A 89 -13.49 13.22 -17.98
CA SER A 89 -13.69 14.26 -16.97
C SER A 89 -12.50 15.21 -16.98
N LEU A 90 -12.76 16.47 -16.64
CA LEU A 90 -11.72 17.50 -16.52
C LEU A 90 -10.98 17.40 -15.18
N LEU A 91 -11.58 16.72 -14.18
CA LEU A 91 -11.05 16.53 -12.84
C LEU A 91 -11.62 15.24 -12.21
N PHE A 92 -10.81 14.54 -11.42
CA PHE A 92 -11.23 13.38 -10.63
C PHE A 92 -10.94 13.62 -9.16
N LEU A 93 -11.90 13.27 -8.31
CA LEU A 93 -11.76 13.23 -6.86
C LEU A 93 -11.81 11.78 -6.37
N CYS A 94 -10.80 11.36 -5.62
CA CYS A 94 -10.75 10.03 -5.02
C CYS A 94 -10.86 10.16 -3.49
N ILE A 95 -11.87 9.55 -2.90
CA ILE A 95 -12.07 9.53 -1.45
C ILE A 95 -11.93 8.08 -0.96
N PRO A 96 -10.83 7.72 -0.29
CA PRO A 96 -10.71 6.39 0.30
C PRO A 96 -11.62 6.28 1.53
N ALA A 97 -12.34 5.17 1.65
CA ALA A 97 -13.18 4.89 2.82
C ALA A 97 -12.97 3.44 3.27
N GLN A 98 -12.46 3.26 4.49
CA GLN A 98 -12.35 1.95 5.14
C GLN A 98 -13.63 1.60 5.93
N ASN A 99 -14.46 2.59 6.20
CA ASN A 99 -15.74 2.45 6.89
C ASN A 99 -16.90 2.54 5.90
N PRO A 100 -18.03 1.86 6.17
CA PRO A 100 -19.23 2.00 5.35
C PRO A 100 -19.65 3.47 5.17
N VAL A 101 -20.08 3.82 3.97
CA VAL A 101 -20.53 5.18 3.65
C VAL A 101 -21.78 5.49 4.46
N HIS A 102 -21.70 6.55 5.28
CA HIS A 102 -22.84 7.11 6.01
C HIS A 102 -23.08 8.57 5.57
N ASN A 103 -24.12 9.19 6.10
CA ASN A 103 -24.55 10.54 5.68
C ASN A 103 -23.46 11.61 5.79
N GLY A 104 -22.49 11.43 6.70
CA GLY A 104 -21.34 12.33 6.83
C GLY A 104 -20.41 12.26 5.62
N HIS A 105 -20.08 11.04 5.17
CA HIS A 105 -19.31 10.84 3.94
C HIS A 105 -20.07 11.36 2.71
N ALA A 106 -21.38 11.10 2.63
CA ALA A 106 -22.20 11.58 1.52
C ALA A 106 -22.22 13.13 1.43
N LEU A 107 -22.35 13.80 2.57
CA LEU A 107 -22.30 15.26 2.63
C LEU A 107 -20.93 15.80 2.20
N LEU A 108 -19.83 15.17 2.64
CA LEU A 108 -18.47 15.58 2.26
C LEU A 108 -18.26 15.42 0.75
N ILE A 109 -18.68 14.30 0.17
CA ILE A 109 -18.61 14.04 -1.28
C ILE A 109 -19.38 15.13 -2.03
N GLN A 110 -20.60 15.45 -1.58
CA GLN A 110 -21.44 16.45 -2.22
C GLN A 110 -20.78 17.84 -2.22
N ILE A 111 -20.29 18.29 -1.06
CA ILE A 111 -19.64 19.61 -0.93
C ILE A 111 -18.41 19.71 -1.84
N LEU A 112 -17.61 18.64 -1.91
CA LEU A 112 -16.40 18.64 -2.75
C LEU A 112 -16.72 18.59 -4.24
N ALA A 113 -17.81 17.93 -4.64
CA ALA A 113 -18.25 17.90 -6.03
C ALA A 113 -18.83 19.24 -6.51
N ASP A 114 -19.53 19.97 -5.63
CA ASP A 114 -20.11 21.27 -5.97
C ASP A 114 -19.07 22.41 -5.98
N ALA A 115 -17.89 22.18 -5.41
CA ALA A 115 -16.78 23.13 -5.37
C ALA A 115 -15.85 23.06 -6.60
N SER A 116 -16.04 22.08 -7.49
CA SER A 116 -15.19 21.81 -8.67
C SER A 116 -15.78 22.26 -10.00
#